data_AF-A0A2G5E615-F1
#
_entry.id   AF-A0A2G5E615-F1
#
_cell.length_a   1.000
_cell.length_b   1.000
_cell.length_c   1.000
_cell.angle_alpha   90.00
_cell.angle_beta   90.00
_cell.angle_gamma   90.00
#
_symmetry.space_group_name_H-M   'P 1'
#
loop_
_entity.id
_entity.type
_entity.pdbx_description
1 polymer ?
#
loop_
_entity_poly.entity_id
_entity_poly.type
_entity_poly.pdbx_seq_one_letter_code
_entity_poly.pdbx_strand_id
1 'polypeptide(L)'
;MEDEEEREVYNCEVKLREKPEKRKERVYIGCGAGFAGDRPIAALKLLKRVPKLDYLVLECLAERTLAHRYQLMLSGLDVGYDPRISEWMSLLLPLALEKGTCIITNMGAIDPIGAQQKVLDIANSLGLQITVAVAFEVIEAKEAGSRLLPKRSFIMEGGVSTYLGAAPIVQCLEKYKPDVIITSRVADAALFLAPMVYELGWNWTDFTQLAQGSLAGHLLECGCQLTGGYFMHPGDQYRQMSFQHLLDISLPFAIVDYDGKVSVAKADGTGGILNFSTCAEQLLYEIGDPGEYVTPDVILDVTDVSFDSLSSDKVLCHGAKPAVSCIPDKLLQLVPKDCGWKGWGEISYGGFGCVKRAEAAEFLVSQSM
;
A
#
# COMPACT_ATOMS: atom_id res chain seq x y z
N MET A 1 -25.08 18.01 -16.76
CA MET A 1 -25.28 16.55 -16.60
C MET A 1 -24.47 15.83 -17.67
N GLU A 2 -23.22 16.26 -17.86
CA GLU A 2 -22.23 15.64 -18.74
C GLU A 2 -21.08 15.20 -17.82
N ASP A 3 -20.69 13.94 -17.96
CA ASP A 3 -19.43 13.30 -17.56
C ASP A 3 -19.12 13.01 -16.07
N GLU A 4 -20.05 12.37 -15.34
CA GLU A 4 -19.66 11.55 -14.17
C GLU A 4 -19.06 10.20 -14.59
N GLU A 5 -19.43 9.65 -15.75
CA GLU A 5 -18.90 8.36 -16.25
C GLU A 5 -17.41 8.41 -16.60
N GLU A 6 -16.83 9.60 -16.74
CA GLU A 6 -15.45 9.73 -17.17
C GLU A 6 -14.42 9.42 -16.10
N ARG A 7 -14.72 9.28 -14.79
CA ARG A 7 -13.69 9.18 -13.72
C ARG A 7 -13.36 7.78 -13.21
N GLU A 8 -13.99 6.76 -13.76
CA GLU A 8 -13.97 5.41 -13.21
C GLU A 8 -13.17 4.46 -14.12
N VAL A 9 -12.51 3.45 -13.53
CA VAL A 9 -11.77 2.41 -14.24
C VAL A 9 -12.21 1.05 -13.72
N TYR A 10 -12.82 0.26 -14.61
CA TYR A 10 -13.51 -1.00 -14.27
C TYR A 10 -12.86 -2.26 -14.85
N ASN A 11 -12.09 -2.12 -15.94
CA ASN A 11 -11.45 -3.24 -16.62
C ASN A 11 -10.00 -3.36 -16.15
N CYS A 12 -9.76 -4.35 -15.30
CA CYS A 12 -8.47 -4.58 -14.67
C CYS A 12 -7.53 -5.46 -15.52
N GLU A 13 -7.82 -5.66 -16.80
CA GLU A 13 -6.93 -6.34 -17.73
C GLU A 13 -5.60 -5.58 -17.88
N VAL A 14 -4.50 -6.30 -17.71
CA VAL A 14 -3.16 -5.81 -18.04
C VAL A 14 -3.02 -5.74 -19.56
N LYS A 15 -3.00 -4.52 -20.10
CA LYS A 15 -2.80 -4.25 -21.54
C LYS A 15 -1.48 -3.54 -21.74
N LEU A 16 -0.70 -3.99 -22.73
CA LEU A 16 0.52 -3.30 -23.15
C LEU A 16 0.22 -1.82 -23.36
N ARG A 17 1.07 -0.98 -22.79
CA ARG A 17 0.96 0.47 -22.93
C ARG A 17 1.40 0.82 -24.35
N GLU A 18 0.52 1.44 -25.14
CA GLU A 18 0.79 1.73 -26.56
C GLU A 18 1.92 2.76 -26.75
N LYS A 19 2.05 3.71 -25.83
CA LYS A 19 3.09 4.76 -25.82
C LYS A 19 3.53 5.05 -24.38
N PRO A 20 4.29 4.14 -23.74
CA PRO A 20 4.76 4.39 -22.40
C PRO A 20 5.74 5.57 -22.43
N GLU A 21 5.37 6.65 -21.74
CA GLU A 21 6.17 7.86 -21.65
C GLU A 21 6.94 7.86 -20.33
N LYS A 22 8.25 8.05 -20.40
CA LYS A 22 9.08 8.35 -19.24
C LYS A 22 8.86 9.80 -18.81
N ARG A 23 8.21 10.00 -17.67
CA ARG A 23 7.86 11.32 -17.11
C ARG A 23 8.91 11.84 -16.14
N LYS A 24 9.60 10.93 -15.43
CA LYS A 24 10.66 11.25 -14.47
C LYS A 24 11.87 10.34 -14.69
N GLU A 25 13.05 10.85 -14.34
CA GLU A 25 14.27 10.02 -14.22
C GLU A 25 14.21 9.09 -12.99
N ARG A 26 13.54 9.57 -11.93
CA ARG A 26 13.32 8.84 -10.68
C ARG A 26 12.03 9.27 -10.01
N VAL A 27 11.41 8.36 -9.27
CA VAL A 27 10.20 8.59 -8.49
C VAL A 27 10.45 8.37 -7.00
N TYR A 28 9.82 9.20 -6.16
CA TYR A 28 9.91 9.15 -4.70
C TYR A 28 8.56 8.72 -4.13
N ILE A 29 8.51 7.56 -3.48
CA ILE A 29 7.25 6.95 -3.01
C ILE A 29 7.38 6.65 -1.52
N GLY A 30 6.50 7.27 -0.71
CA GLY A 30 6.46 7.07 0.73
C GLY A 30 5.41 6.05 1.16
N CYS A 31 5.72 5.28 2.20
CA CYS A 31 4.74 4.55 2.97
C CYS A 31 4.12 5.51 4.01
N GLY A 32 2.81 5.74 3.94
CA GLY A 32 2.05 6.52 4.91
C GLY A 32 1.24 5.67 5.89
N ALA A 33 0.93 4.43 5.52
CA ALA A 33 0.30 3.45 6.40
C ALA A 33 0.62 2.03 5.91
N GLY A 34 0.70 1.08 6.83
CA GLY A 34 0.80 -0.35 6.51
C GLY A 34 -0.22 -1.24 7.21
N PHE A 35 -1.29 -0.66 7.77
CA PHE A 35 -2.49 -1.37 8.24
C PHE A 35 -3.62 -0.39 8.60
N ALA A 36 -4.87 -0.90 8.70
CA ALA A 36 -6.06 -0.08 8.98
C ALA A 36 -6.02 0.73 10.30
N GLY A 37 -5.22 0.28 11.27
CA GLY A 37 -5.09 0.89 12.60
C GLY A 37 -3.92 1.87 12.72
N ASP A 38 -3.21 2.15 11.63
CA ASP A 38 -2.02 3.00 11.66
C ASP A 38 -2.36 4.46 12.01
N ARG A 39 -1.31 5.23 12.35
CA ARG A 39 -1.48 6.60 12.87
C ARG A 39 -1.28 7.66 11.77
N PRO A 40 -2.29 8.49 11.45
CA PRO A 40 -2.15 9.54 10.44
C PRO A 40 -1.03 10.54 10.69
N ILE A 41 -0.71 10.78 11.98
CA ILE A 41 0.40 11.67 12.35
C ILE A 41 1.76 11.15 11.87
N ALA A 42 1.95 9.83 11.74
CA ALA A 42 3.20 9.26 11.24
C ALA A 42 3.41 9.59 9.75
N ALA A 43 2.35 9.45 8.94
CA ALA A 43 2.36 9.89 7.54
C ALA A 43 2.60 11.39 7.42
N LEU A 44 1.94 12.21 8.25
CA LEU A 44 2.15 13.67 8.22
C LEU A 44 3.60 14.03 8.57
N LYS A 45 4.22 13.34 9.54
CA LYS A 45 5.65 13.53 9.87
C LYS A 45 6.54 13.18 8.69
N LEU A 46 6.29 12.05 8.01
CA LEU A 46 7.04 11.66 6.82
C LEU A 46 6.91 12.74 5.73
N LEU A 47 5.68 13.13 5.41
CA LEU A 47 5.38 14.14 4.40
C LEU A 47 6.01 15.49 4.73
N LYS A 48 6.12 15.88 6.00
CA LYS A 48 6.80 17.11 6.43
C LYS A 48 8.32 17.01 6.28
N ARG A 49 8.92 15.92 6.76
CA ARG A 49 10.37 15.76 6.89
C ARG A 49 11.07 15.42 5.58
N VAL A 50 10.43 14.64 4.72
CA VAL A 50 11.01 14.29 3.42
C VAL A 50 10.83 15.49 2.47
N PRO A 51 11.92 16.04 1.89
CA PRO A 51 11.83 17.22 1.04
C PRO A 51 10.97 17.00 -0.20
N LYS A 52 11.00 15.79 -0.77
CA LYS A 52 10.27 15.41 -1.98
C LYS A 52 9.67 14.01 -1.83
N LEU A 53 8.36 13.93 -1.99
CA LEU A 53 7.61 12.69 -2.24
C LEU A 53 6.68 12.96 -3.42
N ASP A 54 6.79 12.17 -4.47
CA ASP A 54 5.86 12.23 -5.59
C ASP A 54 4.54 11.53 -5.22
N TYR A 55 4.64 10.45 -4.42
CA TYR A 55 3.49 9.65 -3.97
C TYR A 55 3.58 9.32 -2.48
N LEU A 56 2.42 9.22 -1.83
CA LEU A 56 2.25 8.71 -0.47
C LEU A 56 1.18 7.62 -0.47
N VAL A 57 1.57 6.39 -0.16
CA VAL A 57 0.69 5.23 -0.16
C VAL A 57 0.14 4.97 1.24
N LEU A 58 -1.18 4.88 1.35
CA LEU A 58 -1.89 4.51 2.58
C LEU A 58 -2.48 3.10 2.39
N GLU A 59 -1.71 2.08 2.73
CA GLU A 59 -2.13 0.68 2.74
C GLU A 59 -2.85 0.42 4.07
N CYS A 60 -4.17 0.23 4.00
CA CYS A 60 -5.07 0.21 5.15
C CYS A 60 -6.15 -0.87 5.03
N LEU A 61 -5.95 -1.85 4.15
CA LEU A 61 -6.92 -2.90 3.91
C LEU A 61 -6.20 -4.24 3.94
N ALA A 62 -6.65 -5.13 4.82
CA ALA A 62 -6.24 -6.53 4.87
C ALA A 62 -7.47 -7.43 4.64
N GLU A 63 -7.27 -8.72 4.45
CA GLU A 63 -8.32 -9.74 4.25
C GLU A 63 -9.37 -9.66 5.36
N ARG A 64 -8.90 -9.61 6.62
CA ARG A 64 -9.77 -9.53 7.80
C ARG A 64 -10.60 -8.25 7.82
N THR A 65 -9.97 -7.13 7.49
CA THR A 65 -10.65 -5.83 7.48
C THR A 65 -11.71 -5.78 6.39
N LEU A 66 -11.40 -6.29 5.19
CA LEU A 66 -12.35 -6.37 4.08
C LEU A 66 -13.58 -7.22 4.44
N ALA A 67 -13.36 -8.42 5.00
CA ALA A 67 -14.45 -9.31 5.41
C ALA A 67 -15.34 -8.66 6.50
N HIS A 68 -14.73 -7.95 7.45
CA HIS A 68 -15.45 -7.23 8.48
C HIS A 68 -16.28 -6.07 7.92
N ARG A 69 -15.74 -5.28 6.97
CA ARG A 69 -16.47 -4.19 6.29
C ARG A 69 -17.66 -4.73 5.52
N TYR A 70 -17.49 -5.86 4.81
CA TYR A 70 -18.59 -6.52 4.12
C TYR A 70 -19.72 -6.95 5.07
N GLN A 71 -19.38 -7.56 6.20
CA GLN A 71 -20.38 -7.94 7.21
C GLN A 71 -21.12 -6.72 7.78
N LEU A 72 -20.39 -5.65 8.13
CA LEU A 72 -21.01 -4.45 8.68
C LEU A 72 -21.92 -3.76 7.66
N MET A 73 -21.51 -3.65 6.39
CA MET A 73 -22.34 -3.10 5.32
C MET A 73 -23.63 -3.92 5.14
N LEU A 74 -23.55 -5.25 5.11
CA LEU A 74 -24.75 -6.11 5.01
C LEU A 74 -25.73 -5.92 6.17
N SER A 75 -25.20 -5.63 7.37
CA SER A 75 -26.03 -5.33 8.55
C SER A 75 -26.59 -3.91 8.57
N GLY A 76 -26.23 -3.05 7.61
CA GLY A 76 -26.61 -1.64 7.56
C GLY A 76 -25.89 -0.77 8.60
N LEU A 77 -24.80 -1.25 9.20
CA LEU A 77 -24.05 -0.58 10.27
C LEU A 77 -22.81 0.18 9.78
N ASP A 78 -22.47 0.09 8.50
CA ASP A 78 -21.28 0.71 7.91
C ASP A 78 -21.52 1.09 6.45
N VAL A 79 -20.65 1.96 5.94
CA VAL A 79 -20.72 2.60 4.60
C VAL A 79 -19.90 1.85 3.54
N GLY A 80 -19.27 0.72 3.89
CA GLY A 80 -18.54 -0.15 2.96
C GLY A 80 -17.08 0.26 2.69
N TYR A 81 -16.74 1.54 2.76
CA TYR A 81 -15.35 2.01 2.74
C TYR A 81 -14.79 2.21 4.16
N ASP A 82 -13.48 2.48 4.30
CA ASP A 82 -12.91 2.76 5.61
C ASP A 82 -13.33 4.16 6.14
N PRO A 83 -14.08 4.27 7.25
CA PRO A 83 -14.55 5.55 7.78
C PRO A 83 -13.42 6.48 8.22
N ARG A 84 -12.22 5.94 8.54
CA ARG A 84 -11.05 6.74 8.91
C ARG A 84 -10.48 7.51 7.73
N ILE A 85 -10.89 7.24 6.49
CA ILE A 85 -10.50 8.07 5.34
C ILE A 85 -10.74 9.56 5.61
N SER A 86 -11.74 9.89 6.44
CA SER A 86 -12.01 11.24 6.89
C SER A 86 -10.86 11.86 7.70
N GLU A 87 -10.34 11.12 8.66
CA GLU A 87 -9.23 11.52 9.52
C GLU A 87 -7.95 11.71 8.70
N TRP A 88 -7.63 10.72 7.85
CA TRP A 88 -6.45 10.73 6.99
C TRP A 88 -6.46 11.91 6.02
N MET A 89 -7.55 12.11 5.28
CA MET A 89 -7.63 13.16 4.27
C MET A 89 -7.68 14.55 4.89
N SER A 90 -8.39 14.74 6.01
CA SER A 90 -8.42 16.02 6.72
C SER A 90 -7.02 16.47 7.15
N LEU A 91 -6.17 15.51 7.54
CA LEU A 91 -4.83 15.77 8.01
C LEU A 91 -3.81 15.96 6.88
N LEU A 92 -3.89 15.13 5.83
CA LEU A 92 -2.84 15.03 4.82
C LEU A 92 -3.08 15.91 3.58
N LEU A 93 -4.33 16.09 3.13
CA LEU A 93 -4.63 16.79 1.88
C LEU A 93 -4.02 18.19 1.76
N PRO A 94 -4.08 19.06 2.80
CA PRO A 94 -3.53 20.41 2.68
C PRO A 94 -2.04 20.41 2.31
N LEU A 95 -1.23 19.58 2.99
CA LEU A 95 0.20 19.52 2.76
C LEU A 95 0.56 18.69 1.53
N ALA A 96 -0.20 17.64 1.23
CA ALA A 96 0.02 16.83 0.04
C ALA A 96 -0.19 17.66 -1.23
N LEU A 97 -1.24 18.48 -1.27
CA LEU A 97 -1.52 19.38 -2.38
C LEU A 97 -0.45 20.48 -2.50
N GLU A 98 -0.05 21.10 -1.38
CA GLU A 98 1.04 22.09 -1.35
C GLU A 98 2.35 21.53 -1.94
N LYS A 99 2.66 20.26 -1.64
CA LYS A 99 3.87 19.58 -2.12
C LYS A 99 3.72 18.91 -3.49
N GLY A 100 2.50 18.85 -4.05
CA GLY A 100 2.21 18.09 -5.26
C GLY A 100 2.41 16.57 -5.10
N THR A 101 2.17 16.05 -3.90
CA THR A 101 2.24 14.61 -3.59
C THR A 101 0.88 13.95 -3.82
N CYS A 102 0.81 12.96 -4.70
CA CYS A 102 -0.40 12.18 -4.93
C CYS A 102 -0.59 11.13 -3.82
N ILE A 103 -1.80 11.01 -3.27
CA ILE A 103 -2.13 10.00 -2.26
C ILE A 103 -2.78 8.79 -2.94
N ILE A 104 -2.28 7.58 -2.67
CA ILE A 104 -2.88 6.32 -3.17
C ILE A 104 -3.33 5.51 -1.96
N THR A 105 -4.57 5.00 -1.95
CA THR A 105 -5.07 4.21 -0.83
C THR A 105 -6.05 3.11 -1.25
N ASN A 106 -6.04 1.98 -0.54
CA ASN A 106 -7.02 0.90 -0.67
C ASN A 106 -8.19 1.02 0.34
N MET A 107 -8.36 2.18 0.98
CA MET A 107 -9.49 2.46 1.90
C MET A 107 -10.87 2.43 1.22
N GLY A 108 -10.96 2.33 -0.10
CA GLY A 108 -12.24 2.16 -0.79
C GLY A 108 -12.93 0.85 -0.46
N ALA A 109 -12.18 -0.20 -0.11
CA ALA A 109 -12.70 -1.51 0.29
C ALA A 109 -13.81 -2.02 -0.65
N ILE A 110 -15.06 -2.13 -0.17
CA ILE A 110 -16.21 -2.59 -0.99
C ILE A 110 -17.06 -1.45 -1.55
N ASP A 111 -16.79 -0.19 -1.19
CA ASP A 111 -17.44 0.99 -1.77
C ASP A 111 -16.43 2.11 -2.11
N PRO A 112 -15.57 1.92 -3.12
CA PRO A 112 -14.62 2.94 -3.56
C PRO A 112 -15.29 4.24 -4.04
N ILE A 113 -16.52 4.17 -4.55
CA ILE A 113 -17.28 5.35 -5.01
C ILE A 113 -17.75 6.17 -3.82
N GLY A 114 -18.30 5.54 -2.78
CA GLY A 114 -18.65 6.22 -1.54
C GLY A 114 -17.43 6.86 -0.87
N ALA A 115 -16.27 6.20 -0.92
CA ALA A 115 -15.02 6.76 -0.45
C ALA A 115 -14.61 8.01 -1.26
N GLN A 116 -14.72 7.96 -2.59
CA GLN A 116 -14.43 9.11 -3.46
C GLN A 116 -15.29 10.32 -3.09
N GLN A 117 -16.61 10.13 -2.96
CA GLN A 117 -17.51 11.21 -2.57
C GLN A 117 -17.12 11.78 -1.21
N LYS A 118 -16.77 10.92 -0.25
CA LYS A 118 -16.33 11.34 1.07
C LYS A 118 -15.07 12.20 1.02
N VAL A 119 -14.08 11.82 0.22
CA VAL A 119 -12.84 12.61 0.03
C VAL A 119 -13.13 13.96 -0.61
N LEU A 120 -14.01 14.01 -1.61
CA LEU A 120 -14.44 15.27 -2.24
C LEU A 120 -15.14 16.20 -1.23
N ASP A 121 -16.01 15.67 -0.37
CA ASP A 121 -16.69 16.44 0.68
C ASP A 121 -15.69 17.05 1.67
N ILE A 122 -14.66 16.28 2.05
CA ILE A 122 -13.60 16.75 2.96
C ILE A 122 -12.78 17.85 2.29
N ALA A 123 -12.35 17.65 1.04
CA ALA A 123 -11.61 18.66 0.29
C ALA A 123 -12.40 19.96 0.17
N ASN A 124 -13.69 19.88 -0.17
CA ASN A 124 -14.59 21.04 -0.20
C ASN A 124 -14.68 21.74 1.16
N SER A 125 -14.76 20.99 2.27
CA SER A 125 -14.81 21.57 3.62
C SER A 125 -13.51 22.28 4.02
N LEU A 126 -12.38 21.88 3.43
CA LEU A 126 -11.07 22.51 3.59
C LEU A 126 -10.82 23.65 2.59
N GLY A 127 -11.74 23.91 1.66
CA GLY A 127 -11.55 24.88 0.59
C GLY A 127 -10.54 24.46 -0.48
N LEU A 128 -10.29 23.16 -0.63
CA LEU A 128 -9.35 22.60 -1.60
C LEU A 128 -10.10 22.13 -2.86
N GLN A 129 -9.50 22.38 -4.03
CA GLN A 129 -9.94 21.78 -5.29
C GLN A 129 -8.99 20.64 -5.63
N ILE A 130 -9.52 19.43 -5.72
CA ILE A 130 -8.75 18.22 -6.02
C ILE A 130 -9.46 17.35 -7.05
N THR A 131 -8.69 16.50 -7.71
CA THR A 131 -9.18 15.40 -8.54
C THR A 131 -9.00 14.08 -7.79
N VAL A 132 -10.09 13.30 -7.67
CA VAL A 132 -10.06 11.98 -7.04
C VAL A 132 -10.46 10.94 -8.09
N ALA A 133 -9.62 9.93 -8.29
CA ALA A 133 -9.90 8.81 -9.19
C ALA A 133 -10.11 7.51 -8.39
N VAL A 134 -10.83 6.57 -8.99
CA VAL A 134 -11.14 5.28 -8.37
C VAL A 134 -10.74 4.12 -9.29
N ALA A 135 -10.15 3.08 -8.71
CA ALA A 135 -9.77 1.86 -9.42
C ALA A 135 -10.30 0.63 -8.67
N PHE A 136 -11.21 -0.13 -9.29
CA PHE A 136 -11.82 -1.29 -8.65
C PHE A 136 -12.33 -2.32 -9.65
N GLU A 137 -12.50 -3.56 -9.19
CA GLU A 137 -13.06 -4.65 -9.96
C GLU A 137 -14.57 -4.48 -10.13
N VAL A 138 -15.06 -4.61 -11.37
CA VAL A 138 -16.50 -4.78 -11.65
C VAL A 138 -16.76 -6.23 -12.05
N ILE A 139 -17.56 -6.92 -11.24
CA ILE A 139 -18.07 -8.25 -11.58
C ILE A 139 -19.33 -8.03 -12.43
N GLU A 140 -19.25 -8.33 -13.73
CA GLU A 140 -20.46 -8.38 -14.57
C GLU A 140 -21.34 -9.54 -14.12
N ALA A 141 -22.46 -9.22 -13.47
CA ALA A 141 -23.51 -10.20 -13.21
C ALA A 141 -24.04 -10.72 -14.56
N LYS A 142 -23.80 -12.01 -14.87
CA LYS A 142 -24.53 -12.69 -15.94
C LYS A 142 -25.98 -12.88 -15.51
N GLU A 143 -26.80 -11.83 -15.57
CA GLU A 143 -28.24 -12.00 -15.45
C GLU A 143 -28.75 -12.76 -16.70
N ALA A 144 -29.22 -13.98 -16.47
CA ALA A 144 -30.09 -14.65 -17.41
C ALA A 144 -31.42 -13.88 -17.52
N GLY A 145 -31.48 -12.91 -18.44
CA GLY A 145 -32.73 -12.53 -19.10
C GLY A 145 -33.57 -11.39 -18.53
N SER A 146 -33.03 -10.45 -17.75
CA SER A 146 -33.79 -9.24 -17.36
C SER A 146 -33.34 -8.01 -18.16
N ARG A 147 -34.25 -7.43 -18.95
CA ARG A 147 -34.08 -6.15 -19.69
C ARG A 147 -34.39 -4.92 -18.82
N LEU A 148 -34.03 -4.96 -17.54
CA LEU A 148 -34.10 -3.79 -16.67
C LEU A 148 -32.69 -3.26 -16.49
N LEU A 149 -32.50 -1.97 -16.81
CA LEU A 149 -31.26 -1.23 -16.63
C LEU A 149 -30.59 -1.61 -15.30
N PRO A 150 -29.30 -1.96 -15.29
CA PRO A 150 -28.66 -2.45 -14.07
C PRO A 150 -28.71 -1.31 -13.05
N LYS A 151 -29.54 -1.48 -12.01
CA LYS A 151 -29.28 -0.82 -10.73
C LYS A 151 -27.93 -1.38 -10.31
N ARG A 152 -26.85 -0.67 -10.66
CA ARG A 152 -25.46 -1.03 -10.38
C ARG A 152 -25.37 -1.31 -8.88
N SER A 153 -25.50 -2.57 -8.48
CA SER A 153 -25.11 -2.99 -7.15
C SER A 153 -23.60 -3.08 -7.21
N PHE A 154 -22.95 -1.96 -6.88
CA PHE A 154 -21.49 -1.82 -6.75
C PHE A 154 -20.90 -2.73 -5.66
N ILE A 155 -21.78 -3.43 -4.93
CA ILE A 155 -21.45 -4.52 -4.05
C ILE A 155 -20.85 -5.63 -4.91
N MET A 156 -19.55 -5.85 -4.78
CA MET A 156 -18.90 -7.12 -5.10
C MET A 156 -19.85 -8.25 -4.71
N GLU A 157 -20.43 -8.94 -5.69
CA GLU A 157 -21.56 -9.85 -5.46
C GLU A 157 -21.13 -10.93 -4.45
N GLY A 158 -21.72 -10.94 -3.26
CA GLY A 158 -21.31 -11.85 -2.18
C GLY A 158 -20.02 -11.45 -1.43
N GLY A 159 -19.51 -10.23 -1.58
CA GLY A 159 -18.30 -9.72 -0.94
C GLY A 159 -16.99 -10.24 -1.53
N VAL A 160 -17.06 -10.82 -2.73
CA VAL A 160 -15.94 -11.45 -3.44
C VAL A 160 -14.96 -10.40 -3.94
N SER A 161 -13.67 -10.54 -3.65
CA SER A 161 -12.67 -9.55 -3.99
C SER A 161 -11.37 -10.12 -4.53
N THR A 162 -10.98 -9.72 -5.73
CA THR A 162 -9.73 -10.16 -6.37
C THR A 162 -8.56 -9.25 -5.98
N TYR A 163 -7.38 -9.83 -5.75
CA TYR A 163 -6.12 -9.08 -5.62
C TYR A 163 -5.70 -8.58 -6.99
N LEU A 164 -6.12 -7.36 -7.30
CA LEU A 164 -5.73 -6.69 -8.54
C LEU A 164 -4.26 -6.25 -8.49
N GLY A 165 -3.64 -6.17 -9.67
CA GLY A 165 -2.31 -5.59 -9.85
C GLY A 165 -2.31 -4.07 -9.94
N ALA A 166 -1.19 -3.52 -10.39
CA ALA A 166 -0.94 -2.09 -10.50
C ALA A 166 -1.64 -1.44 -11.70
N ALA A 167 -2.03 -2.22 -12.71
CA ALA A 167 -2.57 -1.70 -13.97
C ALA A 167 -3.78 -0.76 -13.85
N PRO A 168 -4.82 -1.05 -13.02
CA PRO A 168 -5.95 -0.15 -12.83
C PRO A 168 -5.53 1.23 -12.27
N ILE A 169 -4.56 1.26 -11.36
CA ILE A 169 -4.03 2.49 -10.77
C ILE A 169 -3.26 3.28 -11.84
N VAL A 170 -2.45 2.62 -12.67
CA VAL A 170 -1.75 3.26 -13.80
C VAL A 170 -2.74 3.88 -14.79
N GLN A 171 -3.84 3.20 -15.09
CA GLN A 171 -4.89 3.77 -15.97
C GLN A 171 -5.51 5.04 -15.38
N CYS A 172 -5.78 5.08 -14.07
CA CYS A 172 -6.23 6.31 -13.39
C CYS A 172 -5.20 7.44 -13.49
N LEU A 173 -3.91 7.14 -13.30
CA LEU A 173 -2.84 8.12 -13.40
C LEU A 173 -2.71 8.69 -14.83
N GLU A 174 -2.76 7.82 -15.84
CA GLU A 174 -2.68 8.22 -17.25
C GLU A 174 -3.86 9.08 -17.69
N LYS A 175 -5.07 8.75 -17.23
CA LYS A 175 -6.29 9.43 -17.68
C LYS A 175 -6.55 10.74 -16.93
N TYR A 176 -6.32 10.78 -15.62
CA TYR A 176 -6.78 11.90 -14.78
C TYR A 176 -5.68 12.71 -14.12
N LYS A 177 -4.48 12.14 -13.93
CA LYS A 177 -3.42 12.72 -13.10
C LYS A 177 -3.97 13.22 -11.74
N PRO A 178 -4.66 12.36 -10.98
CA PRO A 178 -5.42 12.77 -9.81
C PRO A 178 -4.52 13.13 -8.61
N ASP A 179 -5.05 13.93 -7.70
CA ASP A 179 -4.40 14.21 -6.40
C ASP A 179 -4.59 13.04 -5.42
N VAL A 180 -5.68 12.29 -5.58
CA VAL A 180 -5.98 11.10 -4.77
C VAL A 180 -6.46 9.95 -5.65
N ILE A 181 -5.92 8.75 -5.43
CA ILE A 181 -6.44 7.50 -6.00
C ILE A 181 -6.96 6.62 -4.86
N ILE A 182 -8.18 6.14 -5.02
CA ILE A 182 -8.82 5.22 -4.10
C ILE A 182 -9.06 3.90 -4.82
N THR A 183 -8.62 2.81 -4.23
CA THR A 183 -8.81 1.46 -4.77
C THR A 183 -9.73 0.64 -3.89
N SER A 184 -10.30 -0.42 -4.47
CA SER A 184 -10.74 -1.59 -3.70
C SER A 184 -9.52 -2.46 -3.34
N ARG A 185 -9.68 -3.79 -3.26
CA ARG A 185 -8.56 -4.71 -3.07
C ARG A 185 -7.62 -4.68 -4.27
N VAL A 186 -6.36 -4.41 -3.97
CA VAL A 186 -5.20 -4.62 -4.83
C VAL A 186 -4.17 -5.41 -4.01
N ALA A 187 -3.17 -5.99 -4.66
CA ALA A 187 -1.98 -6.43 -3.93
C ALA A 187 -1.28 -5.23 -3.29
N ASP A 188 -0.71 -5.42 -2.11
CA ASP A 188 -0.14 -4.31 -1.34
C ASP A 188 1.05 -3.70 -2.09
N ALA A 189 1.91 -4.54 -2.69
CA ALA A 189 3.02 -4.12 -3.55
C ALA A 189 2.56 -3.33 -4.78
N ALA A 190 1.37 -3.62 -5.29
CA ALA A 190 0.83 -2.98 -6.49
C ALA A 190 0.52 -1.49 -6.26
N LEU A 191 0.15 -1.10 -5.04
CA LEU A 191 -0.05 0.31 -4.66
C LEU A 191 1.23 1.13 -4.88
N PHE A 192 2.38 0.52 -4.60
CA PHE A 192 3.70 1.13 -4.75
C PHE A 192 4.25 0.96 -6.18
N LEU A 193 4.02 -0.19 -6.82
CA LEU A 193 4.50 -0.45 -8.18
C LEU A 193 3.85 0.48 -9.22
N ALA A 194 2.56 0.78 -9.08
CA ALA A 194 1.81 1.60 -10.02
C ALA A 194 2.46 2.97 -10.33
N PRO A 195 2.82 3.81 -9.33
CA PRO A 195 3.51 5.06 -9.61
C PRO A 195 4.88 4.88 -10.27
N MET A 196 5.59 3.76 -10.00
CA MET A 196 6.85 3.46 -10.69
C MET A 196 6.62 3.21 -12.17
N VAL A 197 5.67 2.33 -12.51
CA VAL A 197 5.29 2.04 -13.90
C VAL A 197 4.85 3.31 -14.62
N TYR A 198 3.98 4.11 -14.00
CA TYR A 198 3.46 5.34 -14.60
C TYR A 198 4.56 6.39 -14.85
N GLU A 199 5.35 6.72 -13.83
CA GLU A 199 6.32 7.82 -13.90
C GLU A 199 7.57 7.46 -14.70
N LEU A 200 8.06 6.23 -14.55
CA LEU A 200 9.27 5.77 -15.23
C LEU A 200 8.95 5.27 -16.64
N GLY A 201 7.69 5.12 -17.01
CA GLY A 201 7.31 4.72 -18.36
C GLY A 201 7.67 3.26 -18.66
N TRP A 202 7.57 2.38 -17.67
CA TRP A 202 7.76 0.95 -17.87
C TRP A 202 6.54 0.31 -18.54
N ASN A 203 6.75 -0.69 -19.38
CA ASN A 203 5.68 -1.51 -19.93
C ASN A 203 5.46 -2.77 -19.08
N TRP A 204 4.32 -3.43 -19.27
CA TRP A 204 3.97 -4.65 -18.52
C TRP A 204 4.79 -5.89 -18.92
N THR A 205 5.68 -5.73 -19.90
CA THR A 205 6.66 -6.75 -20.33
C THR A 205 8.08 -6.44 -19.89
N ASP A 206 8.31 -5.31 -19.20
CA ASP A 206 9.63 -4.93 -18.68
C ASP A 206 9.90 -5.68 -17.37
N PHE A 207 9.88 -7.02 -17.43
CA PHE A 207 9.80 -7.90 -16.25
C PHE A 207 10.94 -7.71 -15.25
N THR A 208 12.13 -7.30 -15.70
CA THR A 208 13.24 -6.95 -14.81
C THR A 208 12.91 -5.71 -13.97
N GLN A 209 12.37 -4.67 -14.59
CA GLN A 209 11.94 -3.45 -13.90
C GLN A 209 10.73 -3.74 -13.00
N LEU A 210 9.77 -4.54 -13.47
CA LEU A 210 8.62 -4.94 -12.66
C LEU A 210 9.05 -5.74 -11.43
N ALA A 211 9.97 -6.71 -11.56
CA ALA A 211 10.47 -7.47 -10.42
C ALA A 211 11.20 -6.58 -9.39
N GLN A 212 12.06 -5.66 -9.86
CA GLN A 212 12.72 -4.70 -8.97
C GLN A 212 11.73 -3.71 -8.33
N GLY A 213 10.72 -3.26 -9.08
CA GLY A 213 9.67 -2.38 -8.57
C GLY A 213 8.78 -3.09 -7.53
N SER A 214 8.42 -4.35 -7.78
CA SER A 214 7.67 -5.17 -6.82
C SER A 214 8.48 -5.48 -5.56
N LEU A 215 9.81 -5.68 -5.66
CA LEU A 215 10.68 -5.73 -4.48
C LEU A 215 10.61 -4.41 -3.69
N ALA A 216 10.65 -3.27 -4.37
CA ALA A 216 10.51 -1.97 -3.71
C ALA A 216 9.16 -1.81 -3.02
N GLY A 217 8.07 -2.29 -3.65
CA GLY A 217 6.73 -2.34 -3.06
C GLY A 217 6.71 -3.18 -1.78
N HIS A 218 7.14 -4.44 -1.86
CA HIS A 218 7.22 -5.37 -0.73
C HIS A 218 8.00 -4.79 0.45
N LEU A 219 9.11 -4.10 0.17
CA LEU A 219 9.92 -3.47 1.22
C LEU A 219 9.24 -2.26 1.88
N LEU A 220 8.33 -1.57 1.18
CA LEU A 220 7.63 -0.38 1.70
C LEU A 220 6.34 -0.70 2.47
N GLU A 221 5.82 -1.92 2.32
CA GLU A 221 4.65 -2.40 3.05
C GLU A 221 4.89 -2.51 4.56
N CYS A 222 3.83 -2.79 5.32
CA CYS A 222 3.88 -3.05 6.77
C CYS A 222 4.42 -1.86 7.61
N GLY A 223 4.33 -0.64 7.08
CA GLY A 223 4.59 0.59 7.82
C GLY A 223 6.05 0.70 8.26
N CYS A 224 6.29 0.67 9.57
CA CYS A 224 7.61 0.94 10.15
C CYS A 224 8.54 -0.28 10.24
N GLN A 225 8.14 -1.45 9.75
CA GLN A 225 8.93 -2.69 9.83
C GLN A 225 10.33 -2.54 9.20
N LEU A 226 10.39 -2.03 7.96
CA LEU A 226 11.65 -1.77 7.24
C LEU A 226 12.62 -0.86 8.03
N THR A 227 12.06 0.03 8.84
CA THR A 227 12.78 1.01 9.67
C THR A 227 12.94 0.56 11.14
N GLY A 228 12.72 -0.72 11.41
CA GLY A 228 13.00 -1.35 12.70
C GLY A 228 11.85 -1.30 13.72
N GLY A 229 10.62 -1.05 13.29
CA GLY A 229 9.43 -1.00 14.14
C GLY A 229 9.15 -2.30 14.91
N TYR A 230 9.45 -3.45 14.28
CA TYR A 230 9.30 -4.78 14.88
C TYR A 230 10.65 -5.46 15.18
N PHE A 231 11.76 -4.81 14.84
CA PHE A 231 13.10 -5.38 14.94
C PHE A 231 13.65 -5.38 16.37
N MET A 232 13.21 -4.43 17.20
CA MET A 232 13.82 -4.16 18.50
C MET A 232 13.74 -5.36 19.45
N HIS A 233 14.88 -5.76 20.00
CA HIS A 233 14.97 -6.80 21.01
C HIS A 233 15.88 -6.40 22.19
N PRO A 234 15.32 -6.18 23.39
CA PRO A 234 16.10 -5.87 24.58
C PRO A 234 16.85 -7.14 25.02
N GLY A 235 18.18 -7.11 24.92
CA GLY A 235 19.05 -8.26 25.22
C GLY A 235 19.73 -8.87 24.00
N ASP A 236 19.50 -8.31 22.81
CA ASP A 236 20.28 -8.63 21.62
C ASP A 236 21.09 -7.40 21.21
N GLN A 237 22.42 -7.50 21.25
CA GLN A 237 23.33 -6.38 20.99
C GLN A 237 23.18 -5.80 19.56
N TYR A 238 22.69 -6.58 18.61
CA TYR A 238 22.52 -6.14 17.21
C TYR A 238 21.12 -5.55 16.95
N ARG A 239 20.17 -5.80 17.86
CA ARG A 239 18.77 -5.37 17.75
C ARG A 239 18.34 -4.45 18.88
N GLN A 240 19.28 -4.02 19.72
CA GLN A 240 18.98 -3.12 20.83
C GLN A 240 18.73 -1.71 20.30
N MET A 241 17.60 -1.12 20.69
CA MET A 241 17.25 0.27 20.40
C MET A 241 16.80 0.95 21.69
N SER A 242 17.13 2.24 21.86
CA SER A 242 16.62 3.01 22.99
C SER A 242 15.10 3.21 22.84
N PHE A 243 14.37 3.25 23.95
CA PHE A 243 12.93 3.51 23.89
C PHE A 243 12.60 4.88 23.28
N GLN A 244 13.48 5.87 23.45
CA GLN A 244 13.33 7.18 22.83
C GLN A 244 13.38 7.11 21.30
N HIS A 245 14.24 6.26 20.72
CA HIS A 245 14.29 6.07 19.26
C HIS A 245 13.02 5.41 18.72
N LEU A 246 12.31 4.64 19.55
CA LEU A 246 11.05 3.99 19.15
C LEU A 246 9.86 4.97 19.13
N LEU A 247 9.94 6.10 19.83
CA LEU A 247 8.86 7.11 19.86
C LEU A 247 8.76 7.94 18.58
N ASP A 248 9.83 7.98 17.78
CA ASP A 248 9.89 8.78 16.55
C ASP A 248 10.47 7.99 15.38
N ILE A 249 10.05 6.73 15.24
CA ILE A 249 10.36 5.91 14.07
C ILE A 249 9.74 6.55 12.83
N SER A 250 10.54 6.69 11.78
CA SER A 250 10.04 7.14 10.48
C SER A 250 9.36 6.00 9.77
N LEU A 251 8.25 6.28 9.08
CA LEU A 251 7.83 5.40 8.00
C LEU A 251 8.88 5.45 6.85
N PRO A 252 9.03 4.38 6.05
CA PRO A 252 10.01 4.35 4.97
C PRO A 252 9.52 5.10 3.73
N PHE A 253 10.47 5.43 2.85
CA PHE A 253 10.18 5.81 1.47
C PHE A 253 11.24 5.21 0.54
N ALA A 254 10.90 5.03 -0.74
CA ALA A 254 11.83 4.56 -1.76
C ALA A 254 12.11 5.63 -2.81
N ILE A 255 13.29 5.54 -3.39
CA ILE A 255 13.71 6.24 -4.58
C ILE A 255 13.97 5.18 -5.64
N VAL A 256 13.23 5.25 -6.74
CA VAL A 256 13.35 4.29 -7.84
C VAL A 256 13.73 5.04 -9.11
N ASP A 257 14.89 4.71 -9.66
CA ASP A 257 15.36 5.26 -10.94
C ASP A 257 14.76 4.47 -12.12
N TYR A 258 14.74 5.10 -13.29
CA TYR A 258 14.20 4.54 -14.53
C TYR A 258 14.72 3.15 -14.91
N ASP A 259 15.97 2.84 -14.60
CA ASP A 259 16.61 1.56 -14.92
C ASP A 259 16.21 0.43 -13.95
N GLY A 260 15.42 0.72 -12.91
CA GLY A 260 15.02 -0.24 -11.88
C GLY A 260 15.96 -0.27 -10.68
N LYS A 261 16.86 0.72 -10.52
CA LYS A 261 17.64 0.88 -9.31
C LYS A 261 16.76 1.35 -8.15
N VAL A 262 16.75 0.59 -7.06
CA VAL A 262 15.90 0.84 -5.88
C VAL A 262 16.76 1.23 -4.70
N SER A 263 16.45 2.36 -4.05
CA SER A 263 17.00 2.70 -2.74
C SER A 263 15.86 2.95 -1.76
N VAL A 264 15.86 2.24 -0.63
CA VAL A 264 14.95 2.50 0.49
C VAL A 264 15.61 3.45 1.48
N ALA A 265 14.82 4.29 2.12
CA ALA A 265 15.29 5.33 3.02
C ALA A 265 14.30 5.59 4.15
N LYS A 266 14.82 6.20 5.22
CA LYS A 266 14.02 6.79 6.30
C LYS A 266 14.27 8.29 6.36
N ALA A 267 13.37 9.05 6.98
CA ALA A 267 13.58 10.49 7.10
C ALA A 267 14.81 10.82 7.97
N ASP A 268 15.53 11.86 7.58
CA ASP A 268 16.74 12.31 8.29
C ASP A 268 16.40 12.75 9.72
N GLY A 269 17.27 12.40 10.67
CA GLY A 269 17.14 12.81 12.07
C GLY A 269 15.99 12.14 12.85
N THR A 270 15.33 11.13 12.28
CA THR A 270 14.33 10.32 12.99
C THR A 270 14.95 9.15 13.73
N GLY A 271 14.17 8.56 14.63
CA GLY A 271 14.46 7.25 15.20
C GLY A 271 14.31 6.11 14.19
N GLY A 272 14.27 4.89 14.70
CA GLY A 272 14.34 3.67 13.91
C GLY A 272 15.76 3.30 13.45
N ILE A 273 15.89 2.16 12.79
CA ILE A 273 17.13 1.64 12.20
C ILE A 273 16.82 1.20 10.77
N LEU A 274 17.69 1.55 9.82
CA LEU A 274 17.61 1.05 8.45
C LEU A 274 18.97 0.47 8.07
N ASN A 275 19.05 -0.85 7.93
CA ASN A 275 20.27 -1.56 7.56
C ASN A 275 19.94 -2.91 6.92
N PHE A 276 20.98 -3.69 6.58
CA PHE A 276 20.83 -5.05 6.06
C PHE A 276 19.83 -5.90 6.85
N SER A 277 19.89 -5.87 8.19
CA SER A 277 19.06 -6.74 9.03
C SER A 277 17.58 -6.37 8.98
N THR A 278 17.23 -5.09 8.99
CA THR A 278 15.83 -4.66 8.89
C THR A 278 15.29 -4.86 7.47
N CYS A 279 16.12 -4.64 6.44
CA CYS A 279 15.77 -4.96 5.06
C CYS A 279 15.57 -6.47 4.84
N ALA A 280 16.42 -7.32 5.41
CA ALA A 280 16.28 -8.77 5.32
C ALA A 280 15.06 -9.28 6.11
N GLU A 281 14.78 -8.71 7.28
CA GLU A 281 13.56 -9.03 8.05
C GLU A 281 12.29 -8.71 7.25
N GLN A 282 12.25 -7.53 6.60
CA GLN A 282 11.12 -7.16 5.74
C GLN A 282 11.04 -8.05 4.49
N LEU A 283 12.16 -8.34 3.83
CA LEU A 283 12.19 -9.19 2.65
C LEU A 283 11.58 -10.57 2.94
N LEU A 284 11.91 -11.17 4.07
CA LEU A 284 11.46 -12.53 4.42
C LEU A 284 10.01 -12.56 4.94
N TYR A 285 9.39 -11.41 5.19
CA TYR A 285 8.03 -11.33 5.71
C TYR A 285 7.02 -11.83 4.66
N GLU A 286 6.17 -12.77 5.06
CA GLU A 286 5.07 -13.32 4.24
C GLU A 286 5.46 -13.92 2.86
N ILE A 287 6.75 -14.21 2.65
CA ILE A 287 7.22 -14.93 1.47
C ILE A 287 7.20 -16.45 1.73
N GLY A 288 6.48 -17.17 0.88
CA GLY A 288 6.44 -18.64 0.86
C GLY A 288 7.65 -19.24 0.14
N ASP A 289 7.68 -19.14 -1.18
CA ASP A 289 8.81 -19.55 -2.02
C ASP A 289 9.56 -18.31 -2.52
N PRO A 290 10.84 -18.09 -2.11
CA PRO A 290 11.60 -16.93 -2.55
C PRO A 290 12.01 -16.99 -4.03
N GLY A 291 12.01 -18.16 -4.68
CA GLY A 291 12.28 -18.28 -6.13
C GLY A 291 11.03 -18.08 -7.00
N GLU A 292 9.84 -18.17 -6.39
CA GLU A 292 8.54 -18.02 -7.06
C GLU A 292 7.59 -17.17 -6.20
N TYR A 293 8.02 -15.96 -5.82
CA TYR A 293 7.17 -15.04 -5.07
C TYR A 293 6.11 -14.42 -6.00
N VAL A 294 4.89 -14.94 -5.91
CA VAL A 294 3.79 -14.61 -6.83
C VAL A 294 3.11 -13.28 -6.43
N THR A 295 3.13 -12.30 -7.34
CA THR A 295 2.29 -11.10 -7.27
C THR A 295 1.41 -11.01 -8.53
N PRO A 296 0.32 -10.21 -8.53
CA PRO A 296 -0.54 -10.07 -9.71
C PRO A 296 0.16 -9.56 -10.96
N ASP A 297 1.19 -8.72 -10.79
CA ASP A 297 1.88 -8.04 -11.89
C ASP A 297 3.08 -8.82 -12.43
N VAL A 298 3.79 -9.55 -11.56
CA VAL A 298 4.97 -10.35 -11.92
C VAL A 298 5.23 -11.42 -10.85
N ILE A 299 5.76 -12.58 -11.25
CA ILE A 299 6.33 -13.55 -10.31
C ILE A 299 7.82 -13.25 -10.16
N LEU A 300 8.26 -13.01 -8.92
CA LEU A 300 9.62 -12.63 -8.58
C LEU A 300 10.45 -13.84 -8.14
N ASP A 301 11.73 -13.79 -8.47
CA ASP A 301 12.79 -14.51 -7.78
C ASP A 301 13.59 -13.48 -6.96
N VAL A 302 13.57 -13.64 -5.64
CA VAL A 302 14.26 -12.80 -4.66
C VAL A 302 15.46 -13.51 -4.01
N THR A 303 15.87 -14.68 -4.52
CA THR A 303 16.96 -15.49 -3.94
C THR A 303 18.33 -14.82 -4.00
N ASP A 304 18.53 -13.90 -4.95
CA ASP A 304 19.76 -13.14 -5.15
C ASP A 304 19.69 -11.70 -4.61
N VAL A 305 18.63 -11.35 -3.87
CA VAL A 305 18.47 -9.99 -3.33
C VAL A 305 19.56 -9.66 -2.31
N SER A 306 20.17 -8.49 -2.48
CA SER A 306 21.24 -7.96 -1.65
C SER A 306 20.98 -6.51 -1.23
N PHE A 307 21.55 -6.13 -0.09
CA PHE A 307 21.36 -4.82 0.52
C PHE A 307 22.71 -4.14 0.82
N ASP A 308 22.96 -3.00 0.19
CA ASP A 308 24.17 -2.20 0.41
C ASP A 308 23.84 -0.90 1.13
N SER A 309 24.37 -0.73 2.34
CA SER A 309 24.18 0.52 3.10
C SER A 309 24.89 1.69 2.40
N LEU A 310 24.13 2.70 1.98
CA LEU A 310 24.67 3.94 1.41
C LEU A 310 24.91 5.01 2.49
N SER A 311 24.11 4.98 3.55
CA SER A 311 24.23 5.84 4.74
C SER A 311 23.45 5.21 5.91
N SER A 312 23.39 5.89 7.06
CA SER A 312 22.54 5.49 8.20
C SER A 312 21.04 5.47 7.88
N ASP A 313 20.64 6.20 6.84
CA ASP A 313 19.23 6.47 6.53
C ASP A 313 18.85 6.03 5.12
N LYS A 314 19.75 5.30 4.42
CA LYS A 314 19.52 4.84 3.04
C LYS A 314 20.27 3.55 2.72
N VAL A 315 19.56 2.60 2.12
CA VAL A 315 20.06 1.30 1.67
C VAL A 315 19.71 1.10 0.20
N LEU A 316 20.68 0.65 -0.60
CA LEU A 316 20.47 0.19 -1.97
C LEU A 316 19.97 -1.24 -1.96
N CYS A 317 18.92 -1.53 -2.72
CA CYS A 317 18.33 -2.85 -2.86
C CYS A 317 18.45 -3.30 -4.31
N HIS A 318 18.99 -4.50 -4.55
CA HIS A 318 19.15 -5.05 -5.89
C HIS A 318 19.13 -6.58 -5.85
N GLY A 319 18.98 -7.19 -7.04
CA GLY A 319 19.03 -8.65 -7.19
C GLY A 319 17.67 -9.33 -7.37
N ALA A 320 16.54 -8.61 -7.24
CA ALA A 320 15.26 -9.17 -7.65
C ALA A 320 15.20 -9.26 -9.17
N LYS A 321 14.72 -10.40 -9.66
CA LYS A 321 14.61 -10.72 -11.08
C LYS A 321 13.28 -11.45 -11.32
N PRO A 322 12.77 -11.48 -12.56
CA PRO A 322 11.57 -12.28 -12.82
C PRO A 322 11.89 -13.76 -12.68
N ALA A 323 10.93 -14.52 -12.14
CA ALA A 323 10.96 -15.97 -12.16
C ALA A 323 10.84 -16.50 -13.60
N VAL A 324 11.11 -17.80 -13.79
CA VAL A 324 11.05 -18.45 -15.12
C VAL A 324 9.66 -18.29 -15.74
N SER A 325 8.61 -18.47 -14.95
CA SER A 325 7.27 -18.00 -15.30
C SER A 325 7.11 -16.59 -14.77
N CYS A 326 7.04 -15.58 -15.64
CA CYS A 326 7.00 -14.19 -15.20
C CYS A 326 5.59 -13.72 -14.82
N ILE A 327 4.54 -14.38 -15.33
CA ILE A 327 3.14 -13.96 -15.19
C ILE A 327 2.38 -15.04 -14.44
N PRO A 328 1.57 -14.70 -13.42
CA PRO A 328 0.72 -15.67 -12.76
C PRO A 328 -0.44 -16.13 -13.66
N ASP A 329 -0.71 -17.44 -13.67
CA ASP A 329 -1.87 -18.01 -14.37
C ASP A 329 -3.21 -17.68 -13.68
N LYS A 330 -3.15 -17.32 -12.40
CA LYS A 330 -4.31 -17.10 -11.53
C LYS A 330 -4.05 -15.94 -10.58
N LEU A 331 -5.10 -15.20 -10.30
CA LEU A 331 -5.11 -14.20 -9.24
C LEU A 331 -5.72 -14.76 -7.96
N LEU A 332 -5.29 -14.24 -6.82
CA LEU A 332 -5.90 -14.54 -5.53
C LEU A 332 -7.26 -13.85 -5.43
N GLN A 333 -8.28 -14.59 -5.01
CA GLN A 333 -9.61 -14.06 -4.78
C GLN A 333 -10.06 -14.40 -3.35
N LEU A 334 -10.52 -13.39 -2.62
CA LEU A 334 -11.14 -13.51 -1.32
C LEU A 334 -12.64 -13.69 -1.50
N VAL A 335 -13.20 -14.71 -0.85
CA VAL A 335 -14.63 -14.98 -0.85
C VAL A 335 -15.08 -15.10 0.60
N PRO A 336 -15.82 -14.12 1.16
CA PRO A 336 -16.30 -14.22 2.52
C PRO A 336 -17.37 -15.32 2.58
N LYS A 337 -17.26 -16.19 3.59
CA LYS A 337 -18.21 -17.28 3.83
C LYS A 337 -18.62 -17.28 5.29
N ASP A 338 -19.92 -17.40 5.55
CA ASP A 338 -20.45 -17.55 6.90
C ASP A 338 -20.37 -19.01 7.35
N CYS A 339 -19.13 -19.51 7.48
CA CYS A 339 -18.86 -20.86 7.96
C CYS A 339 -17.49 -20.93 8.65
N GLY A 340 -17.35 -21.89 9.58
CA GLY A 340 -16.08 -22.17 10.25
C GLY A 340 -16.07 -21.90 11.76
N TRP A 341 -14.88 -21.70 12.31
CA TRP A 341 -14.62 -21.55 13.74
C TRP A 341 -14.10 -20.14 14.04
N LYS A 342 -14.49 -19.58 15.19
CA LYS A 342 -13.95 -18.30 15.68
C LYS A 342 -12.69 -18.56 16.50
N GLY A 343 -11.57 -17.98 16.09
CA GLY A 343 -10.33 -17.96 16.86
C GLY A 343 -10.22 -16.71 17.75
N TRP A 344 -9.46 -16.81 18.83
CA TRP A 344 -8.95 -15.66 19.57
C TRP A 344 -7.43 -15.65 19.48
N GLY A 345 -6.83 -14.47 19.50
CA GLY A 345 -5.37 -14.28 19.49
C GLY A 345 -4.97 -13.32 20.60
N GLU A 346 -3.89 -13.64 21.28
CA GLU A 346 -3.29 -12.81 22.32
C GLU A 346 -1.83 -12.55 21.97
N ILE A 347 -1.33 -11.35 22.26
CA ILE A 347 0.10 -11.04 22.14
C ILE A 347 0.77 -11.44 23.45
N SER A 348 1.53 -12.53 23.41
CA SER A 348 2.33 -13.01 24.53
C SER A 348 3.82 -12.79 24.26
N TYR A 349 4.54 -12.19 25.22
CA TYR A 349 5.99 -12.08 25.14
C TYR A 349 6.63 -13.35 25.72
N GLY A 350 7.18 -14.21 24.86
CA GLY A 350 7.90 -15.43 25.26
C GLY A 350 9.40 -15.37 24.96
N GLY A 351 10.21 -16.19 25.64
CA GLY A 351 11.66 -16.34 25.38
C GLY A 351 12.56 -15.35 26.13
N PHE A 352 13.86 -15.37 25.83
CA PHE A 352 14.86 -14.51 26.49
C PHE A 352 14.50 -13.03 26.35
N GLY A 353 14.57 -12.24 27.43
CA GLY A 353 14.27 -10.80 27.42
C GLY A 353 12.78 -10.43 27.30
N CYS A 354 11.85 -11.39 27.44
CA CYS A 354 10.42 -11.16 27.23
C CYS A 354 9.81 -10.07 28.11
N VAL A 355 10.15 -10.01 29.40
CA VAL A 355 9.65 -8.97 30.32
C VAL A 355 10.04 -7.58 29.83
N LYS A 356 11.30 -7.39 29.42
CA LYS A 356 11.77 -6.11 28.86
C LYS A 356 11.08 -5.75 27.55
N ARG A 357 10.72 -6.73 26.72
CA ARG A 357 9.90 -6.48 25.51
C ARG A 357 8.49 -6.03 25.87
N ALA A 358 7.89 -6.67 26.87
CA ALA A 358 6.57 -6.30 27.36
C ALA A 358 6.58 -4.87 27.93
N GLU A 359 7.57 -4.53 28.76
CA GLU A 359 7.77 -3.17 29.30
C GLU A 359 8.01 -2.14 28.19
N ALA A 360 8.76 -2.49 27.14
CA ALA A 360 8.98 -1.60 26.01
C ALA A 360 7.69 -1.32 25.23
N ALA A 361 6.86 -2.36 25.03
CA ALA A 361 5.57 -2.21 24.38
C ALA A 361 4.59 -1.39 25.23
N GLU A 362 4.55 -1.64 26.54
CA GLU A 362 3.78 -0.83 27.49
C GLU A 362 4.22 0.64 27.44
N PHE A 363 5.53 0.91 27.46
CA PHE A 363 6.07 2.26 27.33
C PHE A 363 5.55 2.93 26.06
N LEU A 364 5.66 2.27 24.91
CA LEU A 364 5.18 2.83 23.63
C LEU A 364 3.69 3.11 23.63
N VAL A 365 2.87 2.20 24.17
CA VAL A 365 1.41 2.39 24.26
C VAL A 365 1.08 3.55 25.20
N SER A 366 1.72 3.63 26.37
CA SER A 366 1.48 4.68 27.37
C SER A 366 1.85 6.09 26.91
N GLN A 367 2.86 6.23 26.04
CA GLN A 367 3.29 7.53 25.49
C GLN A 367 2.45 7.95 24.26
N SER A 368 1.61 7.05 23.76
CA SER A 368 0.83 7.25 22.53
C SER A 368 -0.66 7.48 22.75
N MET A 369 -1.12 7.32 24.01
CA MET A 369 -2.43 7.75 24.50
C MET A 369 -2.30 9.17 25.05
#